data_AF-A0A8J7FDJ7-F1
#
_entry.id   AF-A0A8J7FDJ7-F1
#
_cell.length_a   1.000
_cell.length_b   1.000
_cell.length_c   1.000
_cell.angle_alpha   90.00
_cell.angle_beta   90.00
_cell.angle_gamma   90.00
#
_symmetry.space_group_name_H-M   'P 1'
#
loop_
_entity.id
_entity.type
_entity.pdbx_description
1 polymer ?
#
loop_
_entity_poly.entity_id
_entity_poly.type
_entity_poly.pdbx_seq_one_letter_code
_entity_poly.pdbx_strand_id
1 'polypeptide(L)'
;MPELPEVETVRRGLNQLTLKRKITGGDVLLDRTIAYPFSAEEFLNGIKESEILCWHRRGKYLIAELTSILEEDKDTRGQGDKLKKSP
;
A
#
# COMPACT_ATOMS: atom_id res chain seq x y z
N MET A 1 -0.77 -17.26 21.07
CA MET A 1 -0.93 -16.03 20.27
C MET A 1 0.20 -15.11 20.64
N PRO A 2 0.87 -14.43 19.69
CA PRO A 2 1.98 -13.58 20.04
C PRO A 2 1.57 -12.48 21.03
N GLU A 3 2.42 -12.20 22.00
CA GLU A 3 2.21 -11.10 22.94
C GLU A 3 2.76 -9.77 22.40
N LEU A 4 2.34 -8.66 23.01
CA LEU A 4 2.73 -7.31 22.56
C LEU A 4 4.25 -7.14 22.36
N PRO A 5 5.12 -7.67 23.25
CA PRO A 5 6.58 -7.58 23.04
C PRO A 5 7.07 -8.35 21.81
N GLU A 6 6.44 -9.48 21.50
CA GLU A 6 6.80 -10.31 20.35
C GLU A 6 6.39 -9.63 19.04
N VAL A 7 5.19 -9.03 19.00
CA VAL A 7 4.73 -8.27 17.83
C VAL A 7 5.65 -7.08 17.55
N GLU A 8 6.14 -6.40 18.60
CA GLU A 8 7.12 -5.32 18.44
C GLU A 8 8.46 -5.83 17.88
N THR A 9 8.88 -7.02 18.30
CA THR A 9 10.09 -7.66 17.76
C THR A 9 9.93 -7.97 16.28
N VAL A 10 8.77 -8.50 15.87
CA VAL A 10 8.45 -8.76 14.45
C VAL A 10 8.44 -7.46 13.65
N ARG A 11 7.79 -6.39 14.16
CA ARG A 11 7.77 -5.07 13.51
C ARG A 11 9.18 -4.52 13.23
N ARG A 12 10.11 -4.68 14.18
CA ARG A 12 11.51 -4.24 14.02
C ARG A 12 12.24 -5.05 12.95
N GLY A 13 12.10 -6.38 12.97
CA GLY A 13 12.69 -7.25 11.96
C GLY A 13 12.18 -6.95 10.54
N LEU A 14 10.86 -6.74 10.40
CA LEU A 14 10.26 -6.40 9.12
C LEU A 14 10.78 -5.06 8.57
N ASN A 15 10.92 -4.02 9.40
CA ASN A 15 11.52 -2.75 8.99
C ASN A 15 13.00 -2.86 8.57
N GLN A 16 13.73 -3.86 9.03
CA GLN A 16 15.11 -4.07 8.59
C GLN A 16 15.19 -4.84 7.28
N LEU A 17 14.23 -5.74 7.04
CA LEU A 17 14.35 -6.73 5.98
C LEU A 17 13.52 -6.41 4.73
N THR A 18 12.35 -5.77 4.86
CA THR A 18 11.34 -5.75 3.79
C THR A 18 11.03 -4.37 3.21
N LEU A 19 11.64 -3.29 3.72
CA LEU A 19 11.35 -1.95 3.22
C LEU A 19 11.82 -1.76 1.78
N LYS A 20 11.10 -0.91 1.03
CA LYS A 20 11.37 -0.57 -0.38
C LYS A 20 11.47 -1.80 -1.29
N ARG A 21 10.84 -2.90 -0.89
CA ARG A 21 10.67 -4.07 -1.73
C ARG A 21 9.33 -3.95 -2.44
N LYS A 22 9.39 -4.04 -3.77
CA LYS A 22 8.23 -4.06 -4.64
C LYS A 22 7.44 -5.37 -4.47
N ILE A 23 6.13 -5.25 -4.27
CA ILE A 23 5.20 -6.36 -4.27
C ILE A 23 4.86 -6.72 -5.72
N THR A 24 5.29 -7.89 -6.18
CA THR A 24 5.05 -8.37 -7.55
C THR A 24 3.75 -9.17 -7.71
N GLY A 25 3.17 -9.59 -6.59
CA GLY A 25 2.00 -10.45 -6.52
C GLY A 25 2.11 -11.41 -5.34
N GLY A 26 1.28 -12.45 -5.32
CA GLY A 26 1.32 -13.51 -4.31
C GLY A 26 0.24 -14.55 -4.53
N ASP A 27 0.29 -15.62 -3.74
CA ASP A 27 -0.70 -16.69 -3.75
C ASP A 27 -1.55 -16.63 -2.46
N VAL A 28 -2.87 -16.65 -2.60
CA VAL A 28 -3.80 -16.77 -1.48
C VAL A 28 -4.27 -18.22 -1.41
N LEU A 29 -3.74 -18.98 -0.44
CA LEU A 29 -4.08 -20.40 -0.25
C LEU A 29 -5.28 -20.62 0.68
N LEU A 30 -5.75 -19.54 1.34
CA LEU A 30 -6.87 -19.58 2.26
C LEU A 30 -7.64 -18.26 2.23
N ASP A 31 -8.66 -18.20 1.38
CA ASP A 31 -9.42 -16.98 1.06
C ASP A 31 -10.01 -16.28 2.30
N ARG A 32 -10.49 -17.05 3.29
CA ARG A 32 -11.06 -16.52 4.55
C ARG A 32 -10.08 -15.69 5.39
N THR A 33 -8.80 -15.67 5.05
CA THR A 33 -7.78 -14.85 5.73
C THR A 33 -7.85 -13.39 5.25
N ILE A 34 -8.37 -13.15 4.04
CA ILE A 34 -8.53 -11.81 3.49
C ILE A 34 -9.85 -11.24 4.00
N ALA A 35 -9.75 -10.16 4.78
CA ALA A 35 -10.92 -9.50 5.35
C ALA A 35 -11.60 -8.55 4.35
N TYR A 36 -10.82 -7.85 3.51
CA TYR A 36 -11.31 -6.93 2.49
C TYR A 36 -10.20 -6.58 1.48
N PRO A 37 -10.51 -6.43 0.18
CA PRO A 37 -11.75 -6.89 -0.47
C PRO A 37 -11.90 -8.42 -0.36
N PHE A 38 -13.13 -8.93 -0.47
CA PHE A 38 -13.40 -10.36 -0.26
C PHE A 38 -12.87 -11.27 -1.40
N SER A 39 -12.53 -10.68 -2.56
CA SER A 39 -11.85 -11.39 -3.64
C SER A 39 -10.34 -11.34 -3.44
N ALA A 40 -9.72 -12.52 -3.37
CA ALA A 40 -8.27 -12.65 -3.30
C ALA A 40 -7.56 -11.98 -4.49
N GLU A 41 -8.12 -12.11 -5.69
CA GLU A 41 -7.57 -11.50 -6.90
C GLU A 41 -7.61 -9.97 -6.83
N GLU A 42 -8.74 -9.40 -6.37
CA GLU A 42 -8.89 -7.95 -6.20
C GLU A 42 -7.91 -7.41 -5.15
N PHE A 43 -7.76 -8.13 -4.03
CA PHE A 43 -6.80 -7.78 -2.99
C PHE A 43 -5.36 -7.77 -3.53
N LEU A 44 -4.95 -8.84 -4.24
CA LEU A 44 -3.61 -8.96 -4.81
C LEU A 44 -3.33 -7.87 -5.84
N ASN A 45 -4.30 -7.60 -6.73
CA ASN A 45 -4.18 -6.53 -7.72
C ASN A 45 -4.06 -5.15 -7.05
N GLY A 46 -4.77 -4.91 -5.94
CA GLY A 46 -4.72 -3.66 -5.21
C GLY A 46 -3.38 -3.36 -4.51
N ILE A 47 -2.60 -4.39 -4.16
CA ILE A 47 -1.29 -4.24 -3.52
C ILE A 47 -0.10 -4.43 -4.49
N LYS A 48 -0.36 -4.94 -5.69
CA LYS A 48 0.67 -5.16 -6.72
C LYS A 48 1.29 -3.82 -7.11
N GLU A 49 2.56 -3.83 -7.48
CA GLU A 49 3.32 -2.64 -7.86
C GLU A 49 3.43 -1.58 -6.76
N SER A 50 3.13 -1.96 -5.51
CA SER A 50 3.36 -1.13 -4.33
C SER A 50 4.66 -1.51 -3.63
N GLU A 51 5.21 -0.58 -2.86
CA GLU A 51 6.36 -0.81 -1.98
C GLU A 51 5.98 -0.61 -0.52
N ILE A 52 6.61 -1.37 0.37
CA ILE A 52 6.47 -1.15 1.81
C ILE A 52 7.40 -0.02 2.23
N LEU A 53 6.82 1.09 2.70
CA LEU A 53 7.57 2.23 3.23
C LEU A 53 7.97 2.04 4.69
N CYS A 54 7.04 1.53 5.50
CA CYS A 54 7.24 1.37 6.94
C CYS A 54 6.30 0.31 7.51
N TRP A 55 6.75 -0.37 8.56
CA TRP A 55 5.89 -1.20 9.41
C TRP A 55 5.59 -0.52 10.74
N HIS A 56 4.29 -0.37 11.00
CA HIS A 56 3.70 0.15 12.23
C HIS A 56 3.09 -0.99 13.06
N ARG A 57 2.84 -0.72 14.34
CA ARG A 57 2.12 -1.65 15.23
C ARG A 57 1.04 -0.92 16.00
N ARG A 58 -0.15 -1.52 16.06
CA ARG A 58 -1.25 -1.08 16.92
C ARG A 58 -1.76 -2.27 17.73
N GLY A 59 -1.44 -2.31 19.02
CA GLY A 59 -1.75 -3.49 19.85
C GLY A 59 -1.07 -4.74 19.27
N LYS A 60 -1.87 -5.76 18.92
CA LYS A 60 -1.39 -7.01 18.31
C LYS A 60 -1.41 -7.00 16.77
N TYR A 61 -1.77 -5.86 16.15
CA TYR A 61 -1.81 -5.72 14.69
C TYR A 61 -0.51 -5.13 14.16
N LEU A 62 -0.02 -5.71 13.07
CA LEU A 62 1.02 -5.14 12.20
C LEU A 62 0.36 -4.45 11.02
N ILE A 63 0.86 -3.26 10.68
CA ILE A 63 0.30 -2.43 9.62
C ILE A 63 1.46 -2.01 8.71
N ALA A 64 1.42 -2.44 7.45
CA ALA A 64 2.34 -1.97 6.43
C ALA A 64 1.80 -0.68 5.81
N GLU A 65 2.62 0.35 5.79
CA GLU A 65 2.40 1.55 4.98
C GLU A 65 2.90 1.29 3.57
N LEU A 66 2.01 1.43 2.58
CA LEU A 66 2.29 1.15 1.19
C LEU A 66 2.31 2.45 0.39
N THR A 67 3.19 2.50 -0.62
CA THR A 67 3.14 3.53 -1.67
C THR A 67 3.08 2.85 -3.03
N SER A 68 2.29 3.42 -3.94
CA SER A 68 2.24 2.97 -5.33
C SER A 68 3.43 3.55 -6.09
N ILE A 69 4.07 2.73 -6.93
CA ILE A 69 5.14 3.19 -7.82
C ILE A 69 4.56 3.92 -9.05
N LEU A 70 3.25 3.86 -9.25
CA LEU A 70 2.58 4.62 -10.31
C LEU A 70 2.49 6.09 -9.89
N GLU A 71 3.46 6.87 -10.37
CA GLU A 71 3.52 8.32 -10.19
C GLU A 71 2.21 9.00 -10.63
N GLU A 72 1.83 10.02 -9.85
CA GLU A 72 0.69 10.90 -10.09
C GLU A 72 0.88 11.73 -11.37
N ASP A 73 0.49 11.19 -12.52
CA ASP A 73 0.20 12.01 -13.71
C ASP A 73 -1.21 12.63 -13.59
N LYS A 74 -1.40 13.53 -12.61
CA LYS A 74 -2.59 14.41 -12.53
C LYS A 74 -2.27 15.80 -11.97
N ASP A 75 -1.53 16.60 -12.73
CA ASP A 75 -1.85 18.04 -12.84
C ASP A 75 -1.70 18.53 -14.29
N THR A 76 -2.63 18.12 -15.17
CA THR A 76 -2.99 18.94 -16.33
C THR A 76 -4.36 19.56 -16.09
N ARG A 77 -4.43 20.54 -15.17
CA ARG A 77 -5.45 21.58 -15.28
C ARG A 77 -5.13 22.44 -16.49
N GLY A 78 -5.72 22.05 -17.63
CA GLY A 78 -5.86 22.93 -18.77
C GLY A 78 -6.68 24.16 -18.37
N GLN A 79 -6.02 25.30 -18.22
CA GLN A 79 -6.67 26.61 -18.28
C GLN A 79 -6.15 27.34 -19.51
N GLY A 80 -6.61 26.85 -20.65
CA GLY A 80 -6.61 27.59 -21.90
C GLY A 80 -8.07 27.75 -22.32
N ASP A 81 -8.70 28.84 -21.91
CA ASP A 81 -9.65 29.47 -22.82
C ASP A 81 -9.36 30.96 -22.91
N LYS A 82 -8.98 31.35 -24.13
CA LYS A 82 -8.69 32.72 -24.52
C LYS A 82 -10.03 33.36 -24.86
N LEU A 83 -10.49 34.29 -24.04
CA LEU A 83 -11.36 35.36 -24.54
C LEU A 83 -10.59 36.68 -24.54
N LYS A 84 -9.82 36.89 -25.61
CA LYS A 84 -9.48 38.25 -26.06
C LYS A 84 -10.50 38.65 -27.12
N LYS A 85 -11.29 39.69 -26.82
CA LYS A 85 -11.42 40.91 -27.63
C LYS A 85 -12.43 41.86 -26.97
N SER A 86 -11.91 42.96 -26.43
CA SER A 86 -12.57 44.28 -26.32
C SER A 86 -12.24 45.08 -27.60
N PRO A 87 -12.81 46.29 -27.82
CA PRO A 87 -13.89 46.98 -27.13
C PRO A 87 -15.23 46.98 -27.88
#